data_AF-A0A8J4I4B3-F1
#
_entry.id   AF-A0A8J4I4B3-F1
#
_cell.length_a   1.000
_cell.length_b   1.000
_cell.length_c   1.000
_cell.angle_alpha   90.00
_cell.angle_beta   90.00
_cell.angle_gamma   90.00
#
_symmetry.space_group_name_H-M   'P 1'
#
loop_
_entity.id
_entity.type
_entity.pdbx_description
1 polymer ?
#
loop_
_entity_poly.entity_id
_entity_poly.type
_entity_poly.pdbx_seq_one_letter_code
_entity_poly.pdbx_strand_id
1 'polypeptide(L)'
;VTAGDRAGRLAHGAAAVTWLVALVLAIPSIVFRRVKDGHCQRLHSTEAWLVVHNLLETILGWALPLTAVATGYGLLVHRLRQTRLAQRSRTFRLVAAVVVAFAIAWGPYHLASLLEVAMVLQGGGGTLKAAAKATRPPATALAFLSSAMNPLLYACAGRGLRRGAGGSLLPRLLEISAIAGSSRG
;
A
#
# COMPACT_ATOMS: atom_id res chain seq x y z
N VAL A 1 -7.76 29.74 -14.00
CA VAL A 1 -7.48 28.39 -13.45
C VAL A 1 -6.89 28.58 -12.07
N THR A 2 -7.66 28.28 -11.02
CA THR A 2 -7.18 28.46 -9.65
C THR A 2 -6.08 27.43 -9.34
N ALA A 3 -5.21 27.69 -8.37
CA ALA A 3 -4.16 26.75 -7.97
C ALA A 3 -4.74 25.38 -7.56
N GLY A 4 -5.98 25.35 -7.04
CA GLY A 4 -6.74 24.13 -6.72
C GLY A 4 -7.07 23.27 -7.95
N ASP A 5 -7.49 23.88 -9.07
CA ASP A 5 -7.81 23.16 -10.30
C ASP A 5 -6.57 22.46 -10.90
N ARG A 6 -5.40 23.10 -10.76
CA ARG A 6 -4.13 22.55 -11.25
C ARG A 6 -3.68 21.36 -10.39
N ALA A 7 -3.76 21.49 -9.07
CA ALA A 7 -3.44 20.40 -8.15
C ALA A 7 -4.37 19.19 -8.35
N GLY A 8 -5.67 19.43 -8.56
CA GLY A 8 -6.63 18.38 -8.88
C GLY A 8 -6.27 17.62 -10.16
N ARG A 9 -5.99 18.33 -11.27
CA ARG A 9 -5.61 17.66 -12.53
C ARG A 9 -4.32 16.85 -12.41
N LEU A 10 -3.31 17.37 -11.70
CA LEU A 10 -2.06 16.64 -11.45
C LEU A 10 -2.30 15.36 -10.65
N ALA A 11 -3.15 15.40 -9.62
CA ALA A 11 -3.49 14.23 -8.82
C ALA A 11 -4.22 13.15 -9.65
N HIS A 12 -5.19 13.53 -10.47
CA HIS A 12 -5.90 12.60 -11.35
C HIS A 12 -4.96 12.00 -12.41
N GLY A 13 -4.07 12.82 -12.99
CA GLY A 13 -3.06 12.35 -13.93
C GLY A 13 -2.10 11.33 -13.30
N ALA A 14 -1.59 11.63 -12.10
CA ALA A 14 -0.72 10.71 -11.36
C ALA A 14 -1.43 9.41 -11.01
N ALA A 15 -2.71 9.47 -10.62
CA ALA A 15 -3.51 8.27 -10.36
C ALA A 15 -3.68 7.42 -11.63
N ALA A 16 -4.02 8.04 -12.77
CA ALA A 16 -4.16 7.33 -14.04
C ALA A 16 -2.85 6.64 -14.47
N VAL A 17 -1.72 7.33 -14.37
CA VAL A 17 -0.39 6.75 -14.65
C VAL A 17 -0.11 5.58 -13.70
N THR A 18 -0.40 5.74 -12.41
CA THR A 18 -0.20 4.66 -11.43
C THR A 18 -1.00 3.42 -11.77
N TRP A 19 -2.27 3.58 -12.16
CA TRP A 19 -3.13 2.45 -12.59
C TRP A 19 -2.60 1.77 -13.85
N LEU A 20 -2.18 2.55 -14.85
CA LEU A 20 -1.61 2.01 -16.08
C LEU A 20 -0.34 1.20 -15.81
N VAL A 21 0.58 1.74 -15.01
CA VAL A 21 1.81 1.04 -14.61
C VAL A 21 1.48 -0.23 -13.83
N ALA A 22 0.52 -0.18 -12.89
CA ALA A 22 0.10 -1.35 -12.12
C ALA A 22 -0.47 -2.46 -13.02
N LEU A 23 -1.28 -2.13 -14.01
CA LEU A 23 -1.82 -3.09 -14.97
C LEU A 23 -0.72 -3.77 -15.77
N VAL A 24 0.23 -2.99 -16.30
CA VAL A 24 1.37 -3.51 -17.07
C VAL A 24 2.22 -4.46 -16.22
N LEU A 25 2.56 -4.05 -15.00
CA LEU A 25 3.37 -4.85 -14.09
C LEU A 25 2.65 -6.12 -13.59
N ALA A 26 1.31 -6.15 -13.64
CA ALA A 26 0.53 -7.33 -13.26
C ALA A 26 0.50 -8.42 -14.35
N ILE A 27 0.78 -8.08 -15.62
CA ILE A 27 0.69 -9.02 -16.76
C ILE A 27 1.55 -10.28 -16.53
N PRO A 28 2.84 -10.19 -16.18
CA PRO A 28 3.67 -11.38 -15.98
C PRO A 28 3.12 -12.27 -14.85
N SER A 29 2.62 -11.67 -13.78
CA SER A 29 2.08 -12.38 -12.61
C SER A 29 0.82 -13.19 -12.92
N ILE A 30 0.09 -12.83 -13.99
CA ILE A 30 -1.08 -13.55 -14.49
C ILE A 30 -0.65 -14.62 -15.50
N VAL A 31 0.20 -14.25 -16.47
CA VAL A 31 0.64 -15.14 -17.56
C VAL A 31 1.36 -16.37 -17.05
N PHE A 32 2.17 -16.23 -15.99
CA PHE A 32 2.89 -17.36 -15.39
C PHE A 32 2.03 -18.24 -14.48
N ARG A 33 0.74 -17.95 -14.27
CA ARG A 33 -0.15 -18.82 -13.47
C ARG A 33 -0.87 -19.81 -14.36
N ARG A 34 -0.78 -21.09 -14.01
CA ARG A 34 -1.45 -22.20 -14.71
C ARG A 34 -2.08 -23.15 -13.71
N VAL A 35 -3.19 -23.77 -14.10
CA VAL A 35 -3.79 -24.86 -13.31
C VAL A 35 -3.06 -26.15 -13.65
N LYS A 36 -2.47 -26.79 -12.64
CA LYS A 36 -1.82 -28.10 -12.73
C LYS A 36 -2.32 -28.95 -11.57
N ASP A 37 -2.76 -30.17 -11.85
CA ASP A 37 -3.28 -31.12 -10.86
C ASP A 37 -4.41 -30.54 -9.99
N GLY A 38 -5.32 -29.78 -10.60
CA GLY A 38 -6.44 -29.12 -9.89
C GLY A 38 -6.03 -27.89 -9.05
N HIS A 39 -4.75 -27.51 -9.04
CA HIS A 39 -4.24 -26.38 -8.27
C HIS A 39 -3.69 -25.27 -9.17
N CYS A 40 -4.00 -24.02 -8.87
CA CYS A 40 -3.38 -22.87 -9.53
C CYS A 40 -1.96 -22.65 -8.99
N GLN A 41 -0.96 -22.82 -9.85
CA GLN A 41 0.46 -22.70 -9.49
C GLN A 41 1.17 -21.74 -10.45
N ARG A 42 2.24 -21.09 -9.95
CA ARG A 42 3.15 -20.32 -10.81
C ARG A 42 4.08 -21.29 -11.53
N LEU A 43 4.01 -21.32 -12.85
CA LEU A 43 4.90 -22.07 -13.72
C LEU A 43 5.76 -21.07 -14.51
N HIS A 44 7.03 -20.99 -14.16
CA HIS A 44 8.03 -20.27 -14.94
C HIS A 44 8.64 -21.24 -15.96
N SER A 45 8.86 -20.77 -17.19
CA SER A 45 9.41 -21.59 -18.28
C SER A 45 10.88 -21.94 -18.05
N THR A 46 11.64 -21.06 -17.40
CA THR A 46 13.03 -21.29 -17.02
C THR A 46 13.31 -20.77 -15.62
N GLU A 47 14.38 -21.26 -15.00
CA GLU A 47 14.86 -20.77 -13.70
C GLU A 47 15.25 -19.28 -13.77
N ALA A 48 15.80 -18.83 -14.90
CA ALA A 48 16.10 -17.42 -15.12
C ALA A 48 14.83 -16.54 -15.06
N TRP A 49 13.74 -16.98 -15.71
CA TRP A 49 12.46 -16.27 -15.64
C TRP A 49 11.88 -16.24 -14.22
N LEU A 50 12.02 -17.34 -13.47
CA LEU A 50 11.62 -17.37 -12.05
C LEU A 50 12.38 -16.32 -11.25
N VAL A 51 13.70 -16.26 -11.40
CA VAL A 51 14.56 -15.31 -10.67
C VAL A 51 14.20 -13.88 -11.02
N VAL A 52 14.16 -13.56 -12.33
CA VAL A 52 13.84 -12.21 -12.81
C VAL A 52 12.45 -11.78 -12.35
N HIS A 53 11.44 -12.63 -12.51
CA HIS A 53 10.07 -12.31 -12.11
C HIS A 53 9.96 -12.07 -10.59
N ASN A 54 10.49 -12.98 -9.76
CA ASN A 54 10.43 -12.85 -8.30
C ASN A 54 11.21 -11.62 -7.79
N LEU A 55 12.36 -11.30 -8.39
CA LEU A 55 13.13 -10.11 -8.03
C LEU A 55 12.42 -8.83 -8.46
N LEU A 56 11.93 -8.75 -9.70
CA LEU A 56 11.19 -7.59 -10.18
C LEU A 56 9.91 -7.37 -9.37
N GLU A 57 9.14 -8.43 -9.10
CA GLU A 57 7.93 -8.37 -8.26
C GLU A 57 8.28 -7.87 -6.84
N THR A 58 9.40 -8.32 -6.27
CA THR A 58 9.85 -7.90 -4.94
C THR A 58 10.34 -6.46 -4.90
N ILE A 59 11.11 -6.05 -5.90
CA ILE A 59 11.66 -4.69 -5.97
C ILE A 59 10.54 -3.69 -6.26
N LEU A 60 9.78 -3.91 -7.33
CA LEU A 60 8.76 -2.96 -7.79
C LEU A 60 7.47 -3.02 -6.96
N GLY A 61 7.09 -4.20 -6.48
CA GLY A 61 5.86 -4.39 -5.72
C GLY A 61 5.98 -4.07 -4.23
N TRP A 62 7.19 -4.09 -3.66
CA TRP A 62 7.37 -3.94 -2.21
C TRP A 62 8.57 -3.11 -1.80
N ALA A 63 9.79 -3.45 -2.20
CA ALA A 63 10.99 -2.80 -1.66
C ALA A 63 11.09 -1.33 -2.07
N LEU A 64 10.88 -1.00 -3.35
CA LEU A 64 10.93 0.37 -3.85
C LEU A 64 9.78 1.22 -3.28
N PRO A 65 8.51 0.77 -3.30
CA PRO A 65 7.43 1.51 -2.64
C PRO A 65 7.67 1.72 -1.13
N LEU A 66 8.11 0.69 -0.42
CA LEU A 66 8.35 0.75 1.02
C LEU A 66 9.49 1.73 1.36
N THR A 67 10.59 1.66 0.62
CA THR A 67 11.73 2.58 0.82
C THR A 67 11.36 4.02 0.47
N ALA A 68 10.64 4.26 -0.62
CA ALA A 68 10.19 5.60 -1.00
C ALA A 68 9.30 6.21 0.09
N VAL A 69 8.32 5.45 0.60
CA VAL A 69 7.42 5.91 1.66
C VAL A 69 8.17 6.09 2.99
N ALA A 70 9.05 5.15 3.38
CA ALA A 70 9.82 5.23 4.61
C ALA A 70 10.76 6.44 4.62
N THR A 71 11.49 6.68 3.53
CA THR A 71 12.39 7.84 3.39
C THR A 71 11.60 9.14 3.39
N GLY A 72 10.54 9.24 2.58
CA GLY A 72 9.69 10.44 2.53
C GLY A 72 9.07 10.77 3.88
N TYR A 73 8.56 9.75 4.58
CA TYR A 73 8.00 9.90 5.92
C TYR A 73 9.07 10.23 6.96
N GLY A 74 10.25 9.62 6.89
CA GLY A 74 11.40 9.91 7.75
C GLY A 74 11.86 11.37 7.64
N LEU A 75 12.00 11.88 6.41
CA LEU A 75 12.32 13.28 6.15
C LEU A 75 11.25 14.23 6.69
N LEU A 76 9.97 13.88 6.51
CA LEU A 76 8.86 14.67 7.02
C LEU A 76 8.84 14.71 8.54
N VAL A 77 9.06 13.56 9.20
CA VAL A 77 9.20 13.47 10.66
C VAL A 77 10.38 14.30 11.15
N HIS A 78 11.52 14.22 10.48
CA HIS A 78 12.71 15.01 10.83
C HIS A 78 12.41 16.51 10.81
N ARG A 79 11.77 17.00 9.73
CA ARG A 79 11.38 18.42 9.62
C ARG A 79 10.36 18.85 10.67
N LEU A 80 9.36 18.02 10.96
CA LEU A 80 8.30 18.38 11.91
C LEU A 80 8.66 18.19 13.38
N ARG A 81 9.70 17.40 13.67
CA ARG A 81 10.29 17.35 15.01
C ARG A 81 10.96 18.68 15.37
N GLN A 82 11.54 19.37 14.37
CA GLN A 82 12.11 20.70 14.56
C GLN A 82 11.05 21.74 14.97
N THR A 83 9.78 21.55 14.60
CA THR A 83 8.66 22.44 14.92
C THR A 83 7.75 21.93 16.05
N ARG A 84 8.11 20.82 16.73
CA ARG A 84 7.32 20.11 17.77
C ARG A 84 5.89 19.66 17.37
N LEU A 85 5.48 19.81 16.10
CA LEU A 85 4.13 19.46 15.62
C LEU A 85 3.93 17.97 15.35
N ALA A 86 4.99 17.24 14.95
CA ALA A 86 4.89 15.84 14.51
C ALA A 86 4.35 14.88 15.59
N GLN A 87 4.79 15.02 16.84
CA GLN A 87 4.46 14.11 17.94
C GLN A 87 2.97 14.18 18.35
N ARG A 88 2.30 15.30 18.09
CA ARG A 88 0.87 15.47 18.43
C ARG A 88 -0.07 15.01 17.33
N SER A 89 0.41 14.85 16.09
CA SER A 89 -0.49 14.60 14.96
C SER A 89 -0.92 13.13 14.86
N ARG A 90 -2.22 12.90 15.06
CA ARG A 90 -2.86 11.59 14.88
C ARG A 90 -2.70 11.05 13.46
N THR A 91 -2.77 11.93 12.45
CA THR A 91 -2.60 11.57 11.04
C THR A 91 -1.24 10.93 10.79
N PHE A 92 -0.19 11.45 11.42
CA PHE A 92 1.17 10.87 11.33
C PHE A 92 1.19 9.45 11.88
N ARG A 93 0.70 9.24 13.11
CA ARG A 93 0.63 7.90 13.71
C ARG A 93 -0.16 6.92 12.85
N LEU A 94 -1.24 7.38 12.21
CA LEU A 94 -2.02 6.56 11.28
C LEU A 94 -1.20 6.17 10.05
N VAL A 95 -0.57 7.13 9.36
CA VAL A 95 0.27 6.85 8.18
C VAL A 95 1.40 5.89 8.53
N ALA A 96 2.13 6.11 9.63
CA ALA A 96 3.18 5.20 10.08
C ALA A 96 2.65 3.78 10.35
N ALA A 97 1.49 3.68 11.00
CA ALA A 97 0.85 2.38 11.24
C ALA A 97 0.48 1.67 9.92
N VAL A 98 0.05 2.39 8.87
CA VAL A 98 -0.18 1.80 7.54
C VAL A 98 1.08 1.20 6.98
N VAL A 99 2.17 1.97 6.98
CA VAL A 99 3.42 1.58 6.35
C VAL A 99 3.97 0.33 7.02
N VAL A 100 3.94 0.28 8.36
CA VAL A 100 4.35 -0.88 9.14
C VAL A 100 3.45 -2.08 8.87
N ALA A 101 2.13 -1.89 8.91
CA ALA A 101 1.18 -2.96 8.63
C ALA A 101 1.34 -3.54 7.22
N PHE A 102 1.50 -2.68 6.22
CA PHE A 102 1.79 -3.07 4.85
C PHE A 102 3.10 -3.86 4.75
N ALA A 103 4.17 -3.37 5.39
CA ALA A 103 5.46 -4.06 5.40
C ALA A 103 5.37 -5.46 6.03
N ILE A 104 4.67 -5.59 7.16
CA ILE A 104 4.47 -6.88 7.85
C ILE A 104 3.58 -7.80 7.03
N ALA A 105 2.52 -7.28 6.40
CA ALA A 105 1.60 -8.10 5.65
C ALA A 105 2.22 -8.67 4.36
N TRP A 106 3.00 -7.85 3.66
CA TRP A 106 3.64 -8.23 2.39
C TRP A 106 5.01 -8.87 2.54
N GLY A 107 5.73 -8.59 3.63
CA GLY A 107 7.08 -9.09 3.88
C GLY A 107 7.22 -10.62 3.75
N PRO A 108 6.37 -11.43 4.40
CA PRO A 108 6.43 -12.89 4.28
C PRO A 108 6.23 -13.41 2.85
N TYR A 109 5.42 -12.71 2.05
CA TYR A 109 5.17 -13.09 0.65
C TYR A 109 6.43 -12.91 -0.18
N HIS A 110 7.07 -11.75 -0.05
CA HIS A 110 8.32 -11.46 -0.75
C HIS A 110 9.50 -12.28 -0.20
N LEU A 111 9.51 -12.59 1.09
CA LEU A 111 10.49 -13.52 1.66
C LEU A 111 10.38 -14.90 1.01
N ALA A 112 9.18 -15.45 0.83
CA ALA A 112 9.00 -16.71 0.11
C ALA A 112 9.50 -16.63 -1.35
N SER A 113 9.27 -15.51 -2.05
CA SER A 113 9.83 -15.27 -3.38
C SER A 113 11.36 -15.25 -3.37
N LEU A 114 11.99 -14.63 -2.37
CA LEU A 114 13.45 -14.58 -2.23
C LEU A 114 14.05 -15.95 -1.86
N LEU A 115 13.34 -16.78 -1.10
CA LEU A 115 13.76 -18.17 -0.85
C LEU A 115 13.76 -19.01 -2.13
N GLU A 116 12.76 -18.82 -3.00
CA GLU A 116 12.74 -19.46 -4.33
C GLU A 116 13.93 -19.00 -5.20
N VAL A 117 14.26 -17.71 -5.17
CA VAL A 117 15.45 -17.16 -5.88
C VAL A 117 16.74 -17.76 -5.32
N ALA A 118 16.91 -17.76 -3.99
CA ALA A 118 18.09 -18.29 -3.33
C ALA A 118 18.31 -19.77 -3.64
N MET A 119 17.22 -20.56 -3.70
CA MET A 119 17.28 -21.97 -4.07
C MET A 119 17.89 -22.17 -5.47
N VAL A 120 17.45 -21.37 -6.45
CA VAL A 120 17.96 -21.43 -7.82
C VAL A 120 19.44 -21.02 -7.87
N LEU A 121 19.79 -19.90 -7.23
CA LEU A 121 21.16 -19.37 -7.24
C LEU A 121 22.18 -20.30 -6.56
N GLN A 122 21.75 -21.12 -5.60
CA GLN A 122 22.60 -22.10 -4.91
C GLN A 122 22.69 -23.45 -5.64
N GLY A 123 22.07 -23.61 -6.81
CA GLY A 123 22.08 -24.88 -7.55
C GLY A 123 21.18 -25.95 -6.94
N GLY A 124 20.17 -25.55 -6.15
CA GLY A 124 19.21 -26.43 -5.52
C GLY A 124 19.42 -26.61 -4.02
N GLY A 125 18.32 -26.69 -3.28
CA GLY A 125 18.32 -26.91 -1.83
C GLY A 125 16.96 -27.37 -1.34
N GLY A 126 16.85 -28.64 -0.95
CA GLY A 126 15.59 -29.24 -0.48
C GLY A 126 14.96 -28.46 0.68
N THR A 127 15.80 -27.95 1.59
CA THR A 127 15.37 -27.15 2.75
C THR A 127 14.79 -25.80 2.35
N LEU A 128 15.43 -25.06 1.43
CA LEU A 128 14.92 -23.77 0.94
C LEU A 128 13.60 -23.95 0.18
N LYS A 129 13.49 -25.02 -0.62
CA LYS A 129 12.25 -25.38 -1.31
C LYS A 129 11.12 -25.72 -0.35
N ALA A 130 11.41 -26.51 0.69
CA ALA A 130 10.44 -26.85 1.72
C ALA A 130 9.98 -25.59 2.49
N ALA A 131 10.93 -24.73 2.88
CA ALA A 131 10.64 -23.46 3.54
C ALA A 131 9.76 -22.56 2.66
N ALA A 132 10.14 -22.31 1.40
CA ALA A 132 9.34 -21.52 0.46
C ALA A 132 7.92 -22.07 0.30
N LYS A 133 7.78 -23.39 0.11
CA LYS A 133 6.47 -24.05 -0.04
C LYS A 133 5.62 -23.95 1.22
N ALA A 134 6.21 -24.04 2.41
CA ALA A 134 5.51 -23.91 3.69
C ALA A 134 5.10 -22.44 3.98
N THR A 135 5.96 -21.48 3.65
CA THR A 135 5.73 -20.05 3.91
C THR A 135 4.72 -19.45 2.93
N ARG A 136 4.69 -19.89 1.67
CA ARG A 136 3.92 -19.23 0.59
C ARG A 136 2.41 -19.13 0.88
N PRO A 137 1.68 -20.20 1.29
CA PRO A 137 0.24 -20.09 1.51
C PRO A 137 -0.17 -19.11 2.63
N PRO A 138 0.37 -19.21 3.87
CA PRO A 138 0.00 -18.26 4.92
C PRO A 138 0.46 -16.83 4.59
N ALA A 139 1.62 -16.68 3.94
CA ALA A 139 2.11 -15.37 3.50
C ALA A 139 1.18 -14.72 2.46
N THR A 140 0.63 -15.49 1.53
CA THR A 140 -0.31 -14.98 0.52
C THR A 140 -1.63 -14.55 1.18
N ALA A 141 -2.14 -15.34 2.13
CA ALA A 141 -3.33 -14.97 2.89
C ALA A 141 -3.12 -13.68 3.68
N LEU A 142 -1.95 -13.52 4.32
CA LEU A 142 -1.60 -12.30 5.04
C LEU A 142 -1.47 -11.09 4.11
N ALA A 143 -0.87 -11.24 2.93
CA ALA A 143 -0.77 -10.18 1.94
C ALA A 143 -2.17 -9.69 1.50
N PHE A 144 -3.14 -10.60 1.32
CA PHE A 144 -4.52 -10.21 1.01
C PHE A 144 -5.22 -9.49 2.15
N LEU A 145 -4.90 -9.82 3.40
CA LEU A 145 -5.44 -9.11 4.56
C LEU A 145 -5.10 -7.62 4.56
N SER A 146 -3.99 -7.21 3.93
CA SER A 146 -3.61 -5.79 3.79
C SER A 146 -4.71 -4.95 3.12
N SER A 147 -5.49 -5.54 2.21
CA SER A 147 -6.61 -4.84 1.55
C SER A 147 -7.79 -4.61 2.51
N ALA A 148 -8.03 -5.53 3.44
CA ALA A 148 -9.05 -5.41 4.48
C ALA A 148 -8.69 -4.38 5.56
N MET A 149 -7.44 -3.92 5.61
CA MET A 149 -7.00 -2.86 6.52
C MET A 149 -7.39 -1.46 6.02
N ASN A 150 -7.70 -1.30 4.73
CA ASN A 150 -8.07 0.00 4.15
C ASN A 150 -9.34 0.62 4.78
N PRO A 151 -10.44 -0.11 5.00
CA PRO A 151 -11.61 0.42 5.72
C PRO A 151 -11.31 0.86 7.16
N LEU A 152 -10.49 0.10 7.90
CA LEU A 152 -10.04 0.49 9.25
C LEU A 152 -9.27 1.81 9.20
N LEU A 153 -8.48 2.01 8.15
CA LEU A 153 -7.75 3.24 7.93
C LEU A 153 -8.64 4.43 7.67
N TYR A 154 -9.61 4.29 6.76
CA TYR A 154 -10.56 5.36 6.47
C TYR A 154 -11.43 5.69 7.70
N ALA A 155 -11.88 4.67 8.44
CA ALA A 155 -12.63 4.88 9.67
C ALA A 155 -11.81 5.59 10.76
N CYS A 156 -10.53 5.23 10.92
CA CYS A 156 -9.65 5.87 11.90
C CYS A 156 -9.27 7.31 11.52
N ALA A 157 -9.08 7.58 10.22
CA ALA A 157 -8.87 8.92 9.68
C ALA A 157 -10.13 9.79 9.85
N GLY A 158 -11.31 9.25 9.52
CA GLY A 158 -12.60 9.93 9.67
C GLY A 158 -13.00 10.23 11.12
N ARG A 159 -12.62 9.38 12.08
CA ARG A 159 -12.76 9.69 13.52
C ARG A 159 -11.84 10.83 13.98
N GLY A 160 -10.75 11.10 13.27
CA GLY A 160 -9.91 12.30 13.46
C GLY A 160 -10.64 13.56 13.01
N LEU A 161 -11.28 13.50 11.84
CA LEU A 161 -12.12 14.59 11.32
C LEU A 161 -13.33 14.83 12.23
N ARG A 162 -14.03 13.79 12.69
CA ARG A 162 -15.18 13.91 13.62
C ARG A 162 -14.81 14.44 15.01
N ARG A 163 -13.58 14.20 15.50
CA ARG A 163 -13.10 14.78 16.77
C ARG A 163 -12.57 16.21 16.60
N GLY A 164 -12.04 16.58 15.43
CA GLY A 164 -11.72 17.97 15.10
C GLY A 164 -12.94 18.83 14.73
N ALA A 165 -13.98 18.20 14.20
CA ALA A 165 -15.30 18.76 13.89
C ALA A 165 -16.30 18.63 15.05
N GLY A 166 -15.91 17.96 16.13
CA GLY A 166 -16.79 17.45 17.20
C GLY A 166 -17.31 18.51 18.17
N GLY A 167 -17.53 19.74 17.70
CA GLY A 167 -18.15 20.79 18.50
C GLY A 167 -18.74 21.96 17.72
N SER A 168 -18.58 22.08 16.40
CA SER A 168 -18.97 23.33 15.71
C SER A 168 -19.50 23.21 14.29
N LEU A 169 -19.45 22.03 13.65
CA LEU A 169 -19.91 21.91 12.26
C LEU A 169 -21.43 21.92 12.13
N LEU A 170 -22.16 21.30 13.07
CA LEU A 170 -23.62 21.30 13.07
C LEU A 170 -24.22 22.71 13.34
N PRO A 171 -23.78 23.47 14.36
CA PRO A 171 -24.29 24.83 14.57
C PRO A 171 -23.90 25.79 13.44
N ARG A 172 -22.70 25.68 12.83
CA ARG A 172 -22.33 26.53 11.67
C ARG A 172 -23.13 26.23 10.41
N LEU A 173 -23.53 24.97 10.18
CA LEU A 173 -24.41 24.62 9.06
C LEU A 173 -25.85 25.09 9.30
N LEU A 174 -26.30 25.09 10.55
CA LEU A 174 -27.59 25.67 10.95
C LEU A 174 -27.58 27.21 10.84
N GLU A 175 -26.46 27.86 11.17
CA GLU A 175 -26.29 29.31 11.04
C GLU A 175 -26.26 29.74 9.56
N ILE A 176 -25.57 29.00 8.70
CA ILE A 176 -25.54 29.26 7.24
C ILE A 176 -26.93 29.05 6.61
N SER A 177 -27.70 28.05 7.06
CA SER A 177 -29.07 27.84 6.57
C SER A 177 -30.06 28.88 7.11
N ALA A 178 -29.89 29.37 8.34
CA ALA A 178 -30.67 30.47 8.89
C ALA A 178 -30.41 31.80 8.17
N ILE A 179 -29.15 32.09 7.83
CA ILE A 179 -28.77 33.30 7.06
C ILE A 179 -29.29 33.20 5.61
N ALA A 180 -29.26 32.00 5.01
CA ALA A 180 -29.83 31.79 3.66
C ALA A 180 -31.37 31.86 3.63
N GLY A 181 -32.04 31.59 4.75
CA GLY A 181 -33.50 31.71 4.90
C GLY A 181 -33.98 33.16 5.11
N SER A 182 -33.21 33.99 5.80
CA SER A 182 -33.57 35.38 6.11
C SER A 182 -33.50 36.34 4.91
N SER A 183 -32.94 35.91 3.78
CA SER A 183 -32.87 36.73 2.56
C SER A 183 -34.07 36.53 1.61
N ARG A 184 -35.06 35.70 1.99
CA ARG A 184 -36.19 35.32 1.12
C ARG A 184 -37.60 35.58 1.67
N GLY A 185 -37.79 36.32 2.76
CA GLY A 185 -39.14 36.69 3.21
C GLY A 185 -39.16 37.53 4.47
#